data_AF-A0A7W0GZ06-F1
#
_entry.id   AF-A0A7W0GZ06-F1
#
_cell.length_a   1.000
_cell.length_b   1.000
_cell.length_c   1.000
_cell.angle_alpha   90.00
_cell.angle_beta   90.00
_cell.angle_gamma   90.00
#
_symmetry.space_group_name_H-M   'P 1'
#
loop_
_entity.id
_entity.type
_entity.pdbx_description
1 polymer ?
#
loop_
_entity_poly.entity_id
_entity_poly.type
_entity_poly.pdbx_seq_one_letter_code
_entity_poly.pdbx_strand_id
1 'polypeptide(L)' 'MDALGMAAPVTRDQAMTIAAEAAGGTAVSAGQETEGGELLFEVQVETSSGNKEVEVRASDGAVVEIEAADGD' A
#
# COMPACT_ATOMS: atom_id res chain seq x y z
N MET A 1 -3.85 3.32 21.26
CA MET A 1 -4.81 2.90 20.20
C MET A 1 -4.13 1.72 19.56
N ASP A 2 -4.29 0.51 20.07
CA ASP A 2 -3.45 -0.61 19.64
C ASP A 2 -4.29 -1.89 19.73
N ALA A 3 -4.97 -2.21 18.63
CA ALA A 3 -5.67 -3.48 18.48
C ALA A 3 -4.66 -4.53 18.02
N LEU A 4 -4.16 -5.30 18.99
CA LEU A 4 -3.45 -6.56 18.77
C LEU A 4 -4.38 -7.59 18.09
N GLY A 5 -3.94 -8.15 16.97
CA GLY A 5 -3.93 -9.60 16.84
C GLY A 5 -5.04 -10.31 16.06
N MET A 6 -5.72 -9.65 15.14
CA MET A 6 -6.37 -10.34 14.03
C MET A 6 -6.16 -9.48 12.80
N ALA A 7 -5.19 -9.85 11.97
CA ALA A 7 -5.05 -9.29 10.63
C ALA A 7 -6.35 -9.56 9.88
N ALA A 8 -7.28 -8.60 9.99
CA ALA A 8 -8.46 -8.56 9.17
C ALA A 8 -8.04 -8.03 7.81
N PRO A 9 -8.67 -8.50 6.73
CA PRO A 9 -8.32 -8.00 5.42
C PRO A 9 -8.49 -6.48 5.39
N VAL A 10 -7.43 -5.77 5.00
CA VAL A 10 -7.46 -4.32 4.87
C VAL A 10 -8.27 -3.95 3.63
N THR A 11 -9.00 -2.85 3.71
CA THR A 11 -9.66 -2.29 2.53
C THR A 11 -8.70 -1.44 1.72
N ARG A 12 -9.08 -1.11 0.49
CA ARG A 12 -8.34 -0.18 -0.37
C ARG A 12 -8.02 1.14 0.35
N ASP A 13 -8.98 1.75 1.03
CA ASP A 13 -8.76 3.00 1.79
C ASP A 13 -7.75 2.83 2.94
N GLN A 14 -7.76 1.68 3.61
CA GLN A 14 -6.78 1.37 4.64
C GLN A 14 -5.39 1.15 4.05
N ALA A 15 -5.29 0.40 2.95
CA ALA A 15 -4.05 0.21 2.22
C ALA A 15 -3.47 1.55 1.75
N MET A 16 -4.30 2.46 1.25
CA MET A 16 -3.89 3.82 0.88
C MET A 16 -3.30 4.60 2.06
N THR A 17 -3.89 4.48 3.23
CA THR A 17 -3.39 5.12 4.45
C THR A 17 -2.04 4.54 4.86
N ILE A 18 -1.93 3.21 4.92
CA ILE A 18 -0.70 2.48 5.27
C ILE A 18 0.43 2.85 4.31
N ALA A 19 0.15 2.84 3.01
CA ALA A 19 1.11 3.18 1.97
C ALA A 19 1.56 4.65 2.04
N ALA A 20 0.63 5.58 2.23
CA ALA A 20 0.94 7.00 2.40
C ALA A 20 1.86 7.24 3.62
N GLU A 21 1.56 6.58 4.74
CA GLU A 21 2.39 6.64 5.96
C GLU A 21 3.77 6.00 5.74
N ALA A 22 3.83 4.84 5.06
CA ALA A 22 5.08 4.13 4.79
C ALA A 22 6.00 4.89 3.83
N ALA A 23 5.44 5.48 2.77
CA ALA A 23 6.19 6.26 1.79
C ALA A 23 6.39 7.74 2.20
N GLY A 24 5.73 8.21 3.27
CA GLY A 24 5.83 9.59 3.74
C GLY A 24 5.25 10.62 2.77
N GLY A 25 4.13 10.27 2.12
CA GLY A 25 3.50 11.08 1.09
C GLY A 25 1.98 11.04 1.14
N THR A 26 1.34 11.32 0.00
CA THR A 26 -0.12 11.27 -0.15
C THR A 26 -0.49 10.21 -1.16
N ALA A 27 -1.31 9.23 -0.75
CA ALA A 27 -1.85 8.24 -1.68
C ALA A 27 -2.81 8.92 -2.67
N VAL A 28 -2.51 8.82 -3.96
CA VAL A 28 -3.29 9.44 -5.05
C VAL A 28 -4.16 8.44 -5.80
N SER A 29 -3.74 7.18 -5.83
CA SER A 29 -4.49 6.09 -6.46
C SER A 29 -4.17 4.77 -5.79
N ALA A 30 -5.06 3.79 -5.95
CA ALA A 30 -4.82 2.42 -5.50
C ALA A 30 -5.43 1.41 -6.48
N GLY A 31 -4.59 0.57 -7.07
CA GLY A 31 -4.99 -0.64 -7.78
C GLY A 31 -5.28 -1.78 -6.80
N GLN A 32 -5.85 -2.85 -7.33
CA GLN A 32 -5.89 -4.13 -6.63
C GLN A 32 -5.57 -5.22 -7.64
N GLU A 33 -4.58 -6.04 -7.34
CA GLU A 33 -4.18 -7.19 -8.15
C GLU A 33 -4.29 -8.46 -7.32
N THR A 34 -4.52 -9.58 -8.01
CA THR A 34 -4.58 -10.89 -7.36
C THR A 34 -3.51 -11.78 -7.95
N GLU A 35 -2.44 -12.01 -7.21
CA GLU A 35 -1.34 -12.86 -7.63
C GLU A 35 -1.30 -14.11 -6.75
N GLY A 36 -1.28 -15.30 -7.36
CA GLY A 36 -1.19 -16.57 -6.62
C GLY A 36 -2.35 -16.86 -5.65
N GLY A 37 -3.47 -16.14 -5.76
CA GLY A 37 -4.60 -16.22 -4.82
C GLY A 37 -4.51 -15.25 -3.64
N GLU A 38 -3.50 -14.38 -3.62
CA GLU A 38 -3.34 -13.29 -2.66
C GLU A 38 -3.74 -11.96 -3.30
N LEU A 39 -4.59 -11.20 -2.62
CA LEU A 39 -4.98 -9.86 -3.06
C LEU A 39 -3.92 -8.85 -2.56
N LEU A 40 -3.37 -8.08 -3.49
CA LEU A 40 -2.38 -7.03 -3.28
C LEU A 40 -3.02 -5.70 -3.70
N PHE A 41 -2.75 -4.64 -2.94
CA PHE A 41 -3.14 -3.28 -3.26
C PHE A 41 -1.90 -2.50 -3.71
N GLU A 42 -1.85 -2.15 -4.98
CA GLU A 42 -0.81 -1.27 -5.53
C GLU A 42 -1.21 0.19 -5.30
N VAL A 43 -0.62 0.84 -4.32
CA VAL A 43 -0.93 2.23 -3.98
C VAL A 43 0.12 3.15 -4.59
N GLN A 44 -0.33 4.09 -5.40
CA GLN A 44 0.52 5.16 -5.89
C GLN A 44 0.51 6.31 -4.88
N VAL A 45 1.70 6.67 -4.38
CA VAL A 45 1.92 7.71 -3.39
C VAL A 45 2.76 8.83 -3.99
N GLU A 46 2.21 10.04 -4.00
CA GLU A 46 2.95 11.23 -4.38
C GLU A 46 3.75 11.74 -3.18
N THR A 47 5.08 11.84 -3.33
CA THR A 47 5.98 12.37 -2.32
C THR A 47 6.71 13.61 -2.86
N SER A 48 7.33 14.39 -1.98
CA SER A 48 8.16 15.53 -2.41
C SER A 48 9.39 15.11 -3.24
N SER A 49 9.76 13.84 -3.22
CA SER A 49 10.89 13.29 -3.98
C SER A 49 10.48 12.63 -5.30
N GLY A 50 9.20 12.67 -5.66
CA GLY A 50 8.65 11.98 -6.82
C GLY A 50 7.57 10.96 -6.42
N ASN A 51 7.12 10.20 -7.40
CA ASN A 51 6.04 9.24 -7.21
C ASN A 51 6.62 7.91 -6.74
N LYS A 52 5.93 7.26 -5.81
CA LYS A 52 6.27 5.93 -5.31
C LYS A 52 5.10 4.99 -5.51
N GLU A 53 5.41 3.75 -5.78
CA GLU A 53 4.44 2.66 -5.79
C GLU A 53 4.67 1.82 -4.54
N VAL A 54 3.60 1.55 -3.82
CA VAL A 54 3.63 0.81 -2.56
C VAL A 54 2.65 -0.33 -2.65
N GLU A 55 3.14 -1.55 -2.61
CA GLU A 55 2.30 -2.73 -2.60
C GLU A 55 1.96 -3.13 -1.17
N VAL A 56 0.66 -3.26 -0.90
CA VAL A 56 0.13 -3.62 0.42
C VAL A 56 -0.70 -4.88 0.31
N ARG A 57 -0.35 -5.90 1.09
CA ARG A 57 -1.09 -7.17 1.15
C ARG A 57 -2.46 -6.96 1.78
N ALA A 58 -3.51 -7.29 1.04
CA ALA A 58 -4.87 -7.14 1.53
C ALA A 58 -5.18 -8.02 2.73
N SER A 59 -4.53 -9.18 2.88
CA SER A 59 -4.80 -10.15 3.97
C SER A 59 -4.51 -9.59 5.36
N ASP A 60 -3.47 -8.77 5.50
CA ASP A 60 -2.98 -8.32 6.81
C ASP A 60 -2.49 -6.87 6.86
N GLY A 61 -2.43 -6.18 5.72
CA GLY A 61 -1.96 -4.81 5.62
C GLY A 61 -0.44 -4.66 5.62
N ALA A 62 0.33 -5.76 5.52
CA ALA A 62 1.77 -5.67 5.37
C ALA A 62 2.14 -5.02 4.04
N VAL A 63 3.05 -4.05 4.12
CA VAL A 63 3.73 -3.52 2.94
C VAL A 63 4.69 -4.60 2.44
N VAL A 64 4.46 -5.08 1.22
CA VAL A 64 5.31 -6.10 0.59
C VAL A 64 6.44 -5.45 -0.19
N GLU A 65 6.18 -4.31 -0.84
CA GLU A 65 7.17 -3.61 -1.66
C GLU A 65 6.94 -2.09 -1.67
N ILE A 66 8.04 -1.34 -1.82
CA ILE A 66 8.03 0.12 -2.01
C ILE A 66 9.06 0.45 -3.09
N GLU A 67 8.59 0.85 -4.27
CA GLU A 67 9.42 1.24 -5.41
C GLU A 67 9.21 2.71 -5.77
N ALA A 68 10.19 3.32 -6.43
CA ALA A 68 9.98 4.63 -7.06
C ALA A 68 9.26 4.40 -8.39
N ALA A 69 8.13 5.08 -8.59
CA ALA A 69 7.38 4.98 -9.85
C ALA A 69 8.13 5.62 -11.03
N ASP A 70 9.14 6.44 -10.74
CA ASP A 70 10.14 6.92 -11.69
C ASP A 70 11.16 5.79 -11.99
N GLY A 71 10.70 4.76 -12.71
CA GLY A 71 11.56 3.80 -13.38
C GLY A 71 11.89 4.27 -14.80
N ASP A 72 12.99 4.99 -14.98
CA ASP A 72 13.66 5.22 -16.28
C ASP A 72 14.96 4.41 -16.36
#